data_AF-A0A533Z0K6-F1
#
_entry.id   AF-A0A533Z0K6-F1
#
_cell.length_a   1.000
_cell.length_b   1.000
_cell.length_c   1.000
_cell.angle_alpha   90.00
_cell.angle_beta   90.00
_cell.angle_gamma   90.00
#
_symmetry.space_group_name_H-M   'P 1'
#
loop_
_entity.id
_entity.type
_entity.pdbx_description
1 polymer ?
#
loop_
_entity_poly.entity_id
_entity_poly.type
_entity_poly.pdbx_seq_one_letter_code
_entity_poly.pdbx_strand_id
1 'polypeptide(L)'
;MPSPGDIAAAAAAIGGASNINSVTAALLARNPWPATTVSDSNCATEGFNVTTTNPFRNRVDSFIGKVDHNFNQKNLLTGRYYFGDSDQSFPLSLVNGGALPGFNTLTPTRINLLSLSYVKVLSPTQVNEVRFGFNRFHETFFPQDNSFDPASIGLIRASASRTLDCP
;
A
#
# COMPACT_ATOMS: atom_id res chain seq x y z
N MET A 1 -14.33 -22.54 -0.08
CA MET A 1 -13.03 -22.62 -0.78
C MET A 1 -12.86 -24.05 -1.27
N PRO A 2 -12.41 -24.29 -2.50
CA PRO A 2 -12.28 -25.65 -3.01
C PRO A 2 -11.28 -26.43 -2.16
N SER A 3 -11.74 -27.53 -1.59
CA SER A 3 -10.85 -28.50 -0.94
C SER A 3 -10.03 -29.25 -2.02
N PRO A 4 -8.91 -29.90 -1.64
CA PRO A 4 -8.21 -30.81 -2.55
C PRO A 4 -9.13 -31.87 -3.16
N GLY A 5 -10.16 -32.31 -2.42
CA GLY A 5 -11.18 -33.24 -2.90
C GLY A 5 -12.07 -32.64 -3.98
N ASP A 6 -12.50 -31.39 -3.82
CA ASP A 6 -13.30 -30.67 -4.83
C ASP A 6 -12.51 -30.46 -6.13
N ILE A 7 -11.23 -30.13 -6.01
CA ILE A 7 -10.33 -29.96 -7.16
C ILE A 7 -10.12 -31.30 -7.86
N ALA A 8 -9.90 -32.38 -7.12
CA ALA A 8 -9.74 -33.72 -7.68
C ALA A 8 -11.02 -34.22 -8.36
N ALA A 9 -12.20 -33.98 -7.78
CA ALA A 9 -13.49 -34.32 -8.37
C ALA A 9 -13.75 -33.53 -9.67
N ALA A 10 -13.46 -32.22 -9.66
CA ALA A 10 -13.55 -31.39 -10.86
C ALA A 10 -12.56 -31.83 -11.95
N ALA A 11 -11.33 -32.17 -11.57
CA ALA A 11 -10.32 -32.71 -12.49
C ALA A 11 -10.78 -34.04 -13.11
N ALA A 12 -11.41 -34.92 -12.34
CA ALA A 12 -11.97 -36.17 -12.84
C ALA A 12 -13.12 -35.93 -13.83
N ALA A 13 -13.99 -34.94 -13.57
CA ALA A 13 -15.09 -34.58 -14.45
C ALA A 13 -14.65 -34.08 -15.83
N ILE A 14 -13.46 -33.48 -15.93
CA ILE A 14 -12.85 -33.06 -17.20
C ILE A 14 -11.90 -34.11 -17.80
N GLY A 15 -11.93 -35.36 -17.33
CA GLY A 15 -11.15 -36.47 -17.87
C GLY A 15 -9.71 -36.58 -17.32
N GLY A 16 -9.40 -35.91 -16.21
CA GLY A 16 -8.13 -36.01 -15.49
C GLY A 16 -7.36 -34.69 -15.39
N ALA A 17 -6.39 -34.64 -14.47
CA ALA A 17 -5.57 -33.44 -14.20
C ALA A 17 -4.76 -32.96 -15.41
N SER A 18 -4.43 -33.85 -16.36
CA SER A 18 -3.75 -33.50 -17.61
C SER A 18 -4.58 -32.63 -18.56
N ASN A 19 -5.90 -32.55 -18.36
CA ASN A 19 -6.80 -31.73 -19.17
C ASN A 19 -7.04 -30.34 -18.56
N ILE A 20 -6.44 -30.03 -17.41
CA ILE A 20 -6.50 -28.70 -16.81
C ILE A 20 -5.65 -27.74 -17.66
N ASN A 21 -6.26 -26.62 -18.08
CA ASN A 21 -5.55 -25.55 -18.77
C ASN A 21 -4.35 -25.06 -17.93
N SER A 22 -3.20 -24.81 -18.57
CA SER A 22 -1.95 -24.43 -17.88
C SER A 22 -2.07 -23.14 -17.05
N VAL A 23 -2.87 -22.16 -17.48
CA VAL A 23 -3.16 -20.93 -16.73
C VAL A 23 -3.95 -21.25 -15.48
N THR A 24 -4.97 -22.11 -15.59
CA THR A 24 -5.76 -22.57 -14.44
C THR A 24 -4.89 -23.36 -13.46
N ALA A 25 -4.03 -24.26 -13.95
CA ALA A 25 -3.10 -25.00 -13.10
C ALA A 25 -2.13 -24.06 -12.36
N ALA A 26 -1.59 -23.05 -13.04
CA ALA A 26 -0.72 -22.04 -12.45
C ALA A 26 -1.45 -21.17 -11.40
N LEU A 27 -2.71 -20.82 -11.66
CA LEU A 27 -3.55 -20.10 -10.69
C LEU A 27 -3.85 -20.95 -9.45
N LEU A 28 -4.18 -22.23 -9.62
CA LEU A 28 -4.41 -23.17 -8.52
C LEU A 28 -3.14 -23.33 -7.65
N ALA A 29 -1.97 -23.42 -8.28
CA ALA A 29 -0.68 -23.53 -7.58
C ALA A 29 -0.36 -22.31 -6.69
N ARG A 30 -1.00 -21.17 -6.93
CA ARG A 30 -0.88 -19.97 -6.09
C ARG A 30 -1.65 -20.04 -4.78
N ASN A 31 -2.56 -21.03 -4.63
CA ASN A 31 -3.49 -21.15 -3.51
C ASN A 31 -4.14 -19.79 -3.14
N PRO A 32 -4.94 -19.19 -4.04
CA PRO A 32 -5.39 -17.81 -3.90
C PRO A 32 -6.44 -17.61 -2.79
N TRP A 33 -6.78 -18.67 -2.06
CA TRP A 33 -7.73 -18.65 -0.95
C TRP A 33 -7.08 -19.13 0.36
N PRO A 34 -7.48 -18.58 1.51
CA PRO A 34 -7.11 -19.07 2.84
C PRO A 34 -7.33 -20.58 3.04
N ALA A 35 -6.54 -21.20 3.90
CA ALA A 35 -6.88 -22.52 4.41
C ALA A 35 -8.08 -22.43 5.37
N THR A 36 -8.86 -23.51 5.47
CA THR A 36 -9.96 -23.61 6.44
C THR A 36 -9.39 -23.62 7.86
N THR A 37 -9.97 -22.85 8.79
CA THR A 37 -9.52 -22.81 10.20
C THR A 37 -10.15 -23.88 11.07
N VAL A 38 -11.13 -24.64 10.58
CA VAL A 38 -11.74 -25.76 11.30
C VAL A 38 -11.11 -27.08 10.85
N SER A 39 -10.58 -27.85 11.81
CA SER A 39 -10.04 -29.20 11.59
C SER A 39 -11.10 -30.29 11.74
N ASP A 40 -12.31 -29.93 12.19
CA ASP A 40 -13.42 -30.86 12.43
C ASP A 40 -14.52 -30.70 11.37
N SER A 41 -14.72 -31.77 10.60
CA SER A 41 -15.77 -31.92 9.59
C SER A 41 -17.19 -31.78 10.14
N ASN A 42 -17.40 -31.91 11.46
CA ASN A 42 -18.72 -31.79 12.08
C ASN A 42 -19.15 -30.34 12.39
N CYS A 43 -18.24 -29.37 12.31
CA CYS A 43 -18.54 -27.93 12.46
C CYS A 43 -18.60 -27.17 11.12
N ALA A 44 -18.41 -27.86 9.98
CA ALA A 44 -18.40 -27.25 8.65
C ALA A 44 -19.78 -27.17 7.97
N THR A 45 -20.83 -27.62 8.65
CA THR A 45 -22.21 -27.72 8.15
C THR A 45 -22.95 -26.38 8.21
N GLU A 46 -22.60 -25.42 7.35
CA GLU A 46 -23.31 -24.13 7.16
C GLU A 46 -22.81 -22.97 8.04
N GLY A 47 -21.52 -22.63 7.96
CA GLY A 47 -21.03 -21.41 8.63
C GLY A 47 -19.59 -21.06 8.29
N PHE A 48 -19.29 -19.76 8.32
CA PHE A 48 -17.97 -19.18 8.05
C PHE A 48 -16.83 -19.98 8.71
N ASN A 49 -16.08 -20.72 7.90
CA ASN A 49 -15.03 -21.65 8.35
C ASN A 49 -13.61 -21.12 8.09
N VAL A 50 -13.49 -19.80 7.89
CA VAL A 50 -12.27 -19.10 7.52
C VAL A 50 -12.06 -17.96 8.50
N THR A 51 -10.90 -17.97 9.15
CA THR A 51 -10.40 -16.89 9.99
C THR A 51 -9.04 -16.50 9.45
N THR A 52 -8.93 -15.27 8.98
CA THR A 52 -7.66 -14.72 8.48
C THR A 52 -7.07 -13.77 9.50
N THR A 53 -5.74 -13.80 9.61
CA THR A 53 -4.99 -12.78 10.34
C THR A 53 -4.18 -11.99 9.32
N ASN A 54 -4.50 -10.70 9.20
CA ASN A 54 -3.77 -9.79 8.33
C ASN A 54 -2.89 -8.88 9.19
N PRO A 55 -1.63 -8.64 8.79
CA PRO A 55 -0.77 -7.73 9.52
C PRO A 55 -1.35 -6.30 9.46
N PHE A 56 -1.67 -5.75 10.63
CA PHE A 56 -1.93 -4.33 10.81
C PHE A 56 -0.65 -3.68 11.32
N ARG A 57 0.07 -2.98 10.44
CA ARG A 57 1.34 -2.34 10.79
C ARG A 57 1.31 -0.87 10.41
N ASN A 58 1.95 -0.05 11.22
CA ASN A 58 2.19 1.35 10.90
C ASN A 58 3.61 1.69 11.34
N ARG A 59 4.45 2.08 10.39
CA ARG A 59 5.82 2.53 10.64
C ARG A 59 5.90 3.99 10.24
N VAL A 60 6.39 4.82 11.15
CA VAL A 60 6.49 6.27 10.96
C VAL A 60 7.87 6.70 11.40
N ASP A 61 8.64 7.23 10.47
CA ASP A 61 9.93 7.85 10.69
C ASP A 61 9.79 9.35 10.41
N SER A 62 10.29 10.18 11.30
CA SER A 62 10.24 11.62 11.12
C SER A 62 11.49 12.29 11.62
N PHE A 63 11.82 13.43 11.02
CA PHE A 63 12.81 14.33 11.57
C PHE A 63 12.34 15.77 11.43
N ILE A 64 12.78 16.58 12.38
CA ILE A 64 12.58 18.01 12.34
C ILE A 64 13.91 18.72 12.59
N GLY A 65 14.25 19.63 11.70
CA GLY A 65 15.38 20.54 11.83
C GLY A 65 14.88 21.97 12.03
N LYS A 66 15.54 22.69 12.93
CA LYS A 66 15.33 24.13 13.11
C LYS A 66 16.68 24.83 13.17
N VAL A 67 16.75 25.96 12.47
CA VAL A 67 17.88 26.88 12.52
C VAL A 67 17.34 28.28 12.77
N ASP A 68 17.90 28.94 13.77
CA ASP A 68 17.66 30.36 14.05
C ASP A 68 18.98 31.10 13.90
N HIS A 69 18.99 32.18 13.14
CA HIS A 69 20.19 32.98 12.91
C HIS A 69 19.88 34.47 13.07
N ASN A 70 20.55 35.09 14.04
CA ASN A 70 20.54 36.54 14.23
C ASN A 70 21.68 37.14 13.41
N PHE A 71 21.36 37.80 12.29
CA PHE A 71 22.37 38.53 11.51
C PHE A 71 22.86 39.77 12.27
N ASN A 72 21.98 40.38 13.07
CA ASN A 72 22.27 41.46 14.02
C ASN A 72 21.06 41.62 14.97
N GLN A 73 21.11 42.61 15.87
CA GLN A 73 20.05 42.88 16.85
C GLN A 73 18.67 43.20 16.24
N LYS A 74 18.60 43.52 14.94
CA LYS A 74 17.36 43.91 14.24
C LYS A 74 16.89 42.89 13.23
N ASN A 75 17.63 41.81 12.96
CA ASN A 75 17.30 40.86 11.88
C ASN A 75 17.50 39.42 12.35
N LEU A 76 16.39 38.68 12.42
CA LEU A 76 16.34 37.27 12.81
C LEU A 76 15.72 36.47 11.66
N LEU A 77 16.43 35.42 11.22
CA LEU A 77 15.94 34.43 10.28
C LEU A 77 15.75 33.10 11.00
N THR A 78 14.56 32.53 10.90
CA THR A 78 14.22 31.20 11.38
C THR A 78 13.85 30.32 10.21
N GLY A 79 14.51 29.17 10.08
CA GLY A 79 14.15 28.11 9.16
C GLY A 79 13.75 26.86 9.93
N ARG A 80 12.69 26.20 9.46
CA ARG A 80 12.21 24.91 9.98
C ARG A 80 11.91 23.99 8.81
N TYR A 81 12.39 22.76 8.90
CA TYR A 81 12.07 21.73 7.94
C TYR A 81 11.66 20.46 8.68
N TYR A 82 10.51 19.92 8.30
CA TYR A 82 10.00 18.65 8.77
C TYR A 82 9.90 17.69 7.60
N PHE A 83 10.37 16.48 7.83
CA PHE A 83 10.22 15.36 6.93
C PHE A 83 9.57 14.21 7.68
N GLY A 84 8.58 13.58 7.05
CA GLY A 84 7.98 12.35 7.52
C GLY A 84 7.95 11.33 6.40
N ASP A 85 8.33 10.10 6.71
CA ASP A 85 8.16 8.92 5.86
C ASP A 85 7.41 7.86 6.68
N SER A 86 6.30 7.37 6.14
CA SER A 86 5.53 6.32 6.79
C SER A 86 5.11 5.25 5.80
N ASP A 87 4.89 4.05 6.32
CA ASP A 87 4.35 2.93 5.58
C ASP A 87 3.37 2.18 6.48
N GLN A 88 2.11 2.24 6.08
CA GLN A 88 1.01 1.61 6.78
C GLN A 88 0.50 0.41 5.98
N SER A 89 0.12 -0.66 6.68
CA SER A 89 -0.63 -1.78 6.12
C SER A 89 -1.90 -1.99 6.95
N PHE A 90 -3.06 -1.98 6.31
CA PHE A 90 -4.35 -2.13 6.98
C PHE A 90 -5.39 -2.84 6.10
N PRO A 91 -6.19 -3.78 6.66
CA PRO A 91 -7.14 -4.60 5.92
C PRO A 91 -8.50 -3.91 5.73
N LEU A 92 -8.48 -2.66 5.26
CA LEU A 92 -9.73 -1.93 4.94
C LEU A 92 -10.22 -2.16 3.51
N SER A 93 -9.53 -3.02 2.73
CA SER A 93 -9.90 -3.33 1.35
C SER A 93 -9.99 -2.07 0.46
N LEU A 94 -9.12 -1.07 0.69
CA LEU A 94 -9.14 0.18 -0.08
C LEU A 94 -8.52 -0.01 -1.46
N VAL A 95 -9.15 0.62 -2.46
CA VAL A 95 -8.79 0.57 -3.89
C VAL A 95 -8.79 -0.87 -4.41
N ASN A 96 -7.64 -1.53 -4.44
CA ASN A 96 -7.44 -2.89 -4.96
C ASN A 96 -6.93 -3.87 -3.89
N GLY A 97 -6.84 -3.45 -2.62
CA GLY A 97 -6.52 -4.34 -1.51
C GLY A 97 -7.74 -5.15 -1.04
N GLY A 98 -7.50 -6.18 -0.24
CA GLY A 98 -8.48 -7.09 0.34
C GLY A 98 -8.16 -7.44 1.79
N ALA A 99 -9.12 -8.07 2.47
CA ALA A 99 -8.99 -8.53 3.85
C ALA A 99 -8.29 -9.90 3.98
N LEU A 100 -7.83 -10.47 2.86
CA LEU A 100 -7.13 -11.75 2.82
C LEU A 100 -5.62 -11.57 3.02
N PRO A 101 -4.91 -12.53 3.65
CA PRO A 101 -3.48 -12.43 3.83
C PRO A 101 -2.77 -12.31 2.48
N GLY A 102 -1.80 -11.39 2.37
CA GLY A 102 -1.06 -11.15 1.13
C GLY A 102 -1.72 -10.19 0.15
N PHE A 103 -2.99 -9.81 0.38
CA PHE A 103 -3.72 -8.87 -0.46
C PHE A 103 -4.02 -7.55 0.26
N ASN A 104 -3.35 -7.24 1.37
CA ASN A 104 -3.65 -6.06 2.18
C ASN A 104 -3.50 -4.74 1.41
N THR A 105 -4.04 -3.62 1.91
CA THR A 105 -3.69 -2.30 1.37
C THR A 105 -2.41 -1.81 2.03
N LEU A 106 -1.44 -1.37 1.23
CA LEU A 106 -0.22 -0.67 1.62
C LEU A 106 -0.34 0.81 1.29
N THR A 107 -0.01 1.66 2.26
CA THR A 107 -0.11 3.12 2.14
C THR A 107 1.21 3.77 2.56
N PRO A 108 2.18 3.86 1.64
CA PRO A 108 3.36 4.68 1.83
C PRO A 108 2.98 6.17 1.73
N THR A 109 3.43 6.95 2.70
CA THR A 109 3.14 8.39 2.81
C THR A 109 4.44 9.14 3.08
N ARG A 110 4.67 10.20 2.32
CA ARG A 110 5.81 11.12 2.48
C ARG A 110 5.34 12.55 2.63
N ILE A 111 5.88 13.21 3.63
CA ILE A 111 5.53 14.59 3.98
C ILE A 111 6.79 15.42 4.00
N ASN A 112 6.76 16.56 3.31
CA ASN A 112 7.82 17.56 3.29
C ASN A 112 7.22 18.91 3.63
N LEU A 113 7.70 19.51 4.71
CA LEU A 113 7.18 20.75 5.27
C LEU A 113 8.34 21.71 5.51
N LEU A 114 8.40 22.79 4.74
CA LEU A 114 9.38 23.86 4.92
C LEU A 114 8.65 25.11 5.42
N SER A 115 9.22 25.76 6.44
CA SER A 115 8.77 27.04 6.94
C SER A 115 9.97 27.96 7.15
N LEU A 116 9.90 29.16 6.57
CA LEU A 116 10.88 30.22 6.75
C LEU A 116 10.16 31.43 7.34
N SER A 117 10.76 32.07 8.34
CA SER A 117 10.31 33.35 8.89
C SER A 117 11.50 34.30 8.97
N TYR A 118 11.29 35.52 8.51
CA TYR A 118 12.25 36.61 8.64
C TYR A 118 11.62 37.78 9.37
N VAL A 119 12.18 38.14 10.52
CA VAL A 119 11.74 39.25 11.35
C VAL A 119 12.76 40.38 11.26
N LYS A 120 12.28 41.59 10.98
CA LYS A 120 13.08 42.81 10.92
C LYS A 120 12.51 43.91 11.81
N VAL A 121 13.31 44.40 12.75
CA VAL A 121 13.00 45.61 13.53
C VAL A 121 13.31 46.83 12.67
N LEU A 122 12.28 47.57 12.28
CA LEU A 122 12.40 48.77 11.45
C LEU A 122 12.73 50.01 12.30
N SER A 123 12.10 50.12 13.48
CA SER A 123 12.33 51.18 14.47
C SER A 123 12.09 50.64 15.89
N PRO A 124 12.38 51.40 16.98
CA PRO A 124 12.06 50.98 18.35
C PRO A 124 10.58 50.67 18.61
N THR A 125 9.69 51.09 17.70
CA THR A 125 8.23 50.91 17.81
C THR A 125 7.63 50.11 16.65
N GLN A 126 8.43 49.63 15.69
CA GLN A 126 7.93 48.93 14.50
C GLN A 126 8.77 47.69 14.16
N VAL A 127 8.07 46.57 13.94
CA VAL A 127 8.63 45.30 13.49
C VAL A 127 7.85 44.83 12.25
N ASN A 128 8.57 44.28 11.28
CA ASN A 128 8.00 43.61 10.13
C ASN A 128 8.42 42.14 10.13
N GLU A 129 7.50 41.26 9.74
CA GLU A 129 7.78 39.83 9.58
C GLU A 129 7.24 39.34 8.24
N VAL A 130 8.06 38.54 7.56
CA VAL A 130 7.67 37.82 6.34
C VAL A 130 7.79 36.34 6.60
N ARG A 131 6.75 35.58 6.22
CA ARG A 131 6.70 34.13 6.38
C ARG A 131 6.48 33.46 5.03
N PHE A 132 7.25 32.41 4.78
CA PHE A 132 7.10 31.53 3.63
C PHE A 132 6.88 30.08 4.12
N GLY A 133 5.99 29.36 3.46
CA GLY A 133 5.69 27.97 3.77
C GLY A 133 5.54 27.16 2.50
N PHE A 134 6.09 25.93 2.52
CA PHE A 134 5.87 24.93 1.49
C PHE A 134 5.46 23.61 2.14
N ASN A 135 4.39 23.01 1.64
CA ASN A 135 3.88 21.72 2.07
C ASN A 135 3.74 20.83 0.84
N ARG A 136 4.36 19.65 0.90
CA ARG A 136 4.11 18.56 -0.04
C ARG A 136 3.76 17.30 0.73
N PHE A 137 2.53 16.84 0.51
CA PHE A 137 2.02 15.56 0.96
C PHE A 137 1.93 14.62 -0.24
N HIS A 138 2.48 13.41 -0.13
CA HIS A 138 2.40 12.39 -1.16
C HIS A 138 2.06 11.06 -0.51
N GLU A 139 0.88 10.55 -0.81
CA GLU A 139 0.37 9.28 -0.34
C GLU A 139 -0.11 8.47 -1.54
N THR A 140 0.09 7.15 -1.49
CA THR A 140 -0.40 6.25 -2.54
C THR A 140 -0.95 4.99 -1.91
N PHE A 141 -1.88 4.33 -2.60
CA PHE A 141 -2.48 3.09 -2.15
C PHE A 141 -2.09 1.98 -3.11
N PHE A 142 -1.44 0.94 -2.59
CA PHE A 142 -1.05 -0.23 -3.37
C PHE A 142 -1.66 -1.49 -2.76
N PRO A 143 -2.08 -2.46 -3.57
CA PRO A 143 -2.35 -3.80 -3.05
C PRO A 143 -1.02 -4.46 -2.63
N GLN A 144 -1.04 -5.30 -1.61
CA GLN A 144 0.17 -5.92 -1.05
C GLN A 144 0.88 -6.85 -2.06
N ASP A 145 0.13 -7.40 -3.00
CA ASP A 145 0.63 -8.22 -4.11
C ASP A 145 1.01 -7.39 -5.35
N ASN A 146 1.20 -6.07 -5.24
CA ASN A 146 1.56 -5.19 -6.38
C ASN A 146 2.84 -5.60 -7.14
N SER A 147 3.69 -6.44 -6.56
CA SER A 147 4.90 -6.98 -7.20
C SER A 147 4.65 -8.23 -8.05
N PHE A 148 3.45 -8.81 -7.96
CA PHE A 148 3.08 -9.97 -8.78
C PHE A 148 2.73 -9.54 -10.20
N ASP A 149 3.37 -10.17 -11.19
CA ASP A 149 3.02 -10.02 -12.60
C ASP A 149 2.01 -11.10 -13.02
N PRO A 150 0.75 -10.75 -13.37
CA PRO A 150 -0.24 -11.72 -13.85
C PRO A 150 0.20 -12.44 -15.14
N ALA A 151 1.05 -11.81 -15.96
CA ALA A 151 1.56 -12.44 -17.18
C ALA A 151 2.46 -13.64 -16.90
N SER A 152 3.08 -13.71 -15.71
CA SER A 152 3.89 -14.86 -15.29
C SER A 152 3.10 -16.17 -15.17
N ILE A 153 1.78 -16.08 -15.02
CA ILE A 153 0.86 -17.23 -15.02
C ILE A 153 -0.01 -17.31 -16.28
N GLY A 154 0.27 -16.48 -17.29
CA GLY A 154 -0.46 -16.45 -18.56
C GLY A 154 -1.73 -15.60 -18.56
N LEU A 155 -1.97 -14.77 -17.54
CA LEU A 155 -3.05 -13.77 -17.57
C LEU A 155 -2.62 -12.50 -18.32
N ILE A 156 -3.56 -11.86 -19.00
CA ILE A 156 -3.31 -10.61 -19.71
C ILE A 156 -3.30 -9.44 -18.72
N ARG A 157 -2.29 -8.57 -18.81
CA ARG A 157 -2.26 -7.30 -18.06
C ARG A 157 -3.29 -6.34 -18.65
N ALA A 158 -4.14 -5.76 -17.80
CA ALA A 158 -5.04 -4.68 -18.22
C ALA A 158 -4.30 -3.40 -18.66
N SER A 159 -2.99 -3.30 -18.38
CA SER A 159 -2.11 -2.18 -18.74
C SER A 159 -1.04 -2.58 -19.77
N ALA A 160 -1.42 -3.30 -20.83
CA ALA A 160 -0.67 -3.14 -22.07
C ALA A 160 -1.08 -1.78 -22.64
N SER A 161 -0.22 -0.76 -22.54
CA SER A 161 -0.31 0.36 -23.47
C SER A 161 -0.15 -0.26 -24.86
N ARG A 162 -1.27 -0.51 -25.51
CA ARG A 162 -1.31 -0.88 -26.92
C ARG A 162 -0.73 0.33 -27.64
N THR A 163 0.57 0.30 -27.95
CA THR A 163 1.10 1.06 -29.06
C THR A 163 0.25 0.63 -30.25
N LEU A 164 -0.63 1.53 -30.66
CA LEU A 164 -1.37 1.43 -31.89
C LEU A 164 -0.34 1.63 -33.01
N ASP A 165 0.43 0.61 -33.29
CA ASP A 165 1.16 0.54 -34.55
C ASP A 165 0.11 0.20 -35.61
N CYS A 166 -0.48 1.26 -36.17
CA CYS A 166 -1.25 1.21 -37.40
C CYS A 166 -0.23 1.13 -38.56
N PRO A 167 -0.50 0.34 -39.62
CA PRO A 167 0.39 0.23 -40.77
C PRO A 167 0.58 1.55 -41.52
#